data_AF-A0A1I6DZI2-F1
#
_entry.id   AF-A0A1I6DZI2-F1
#
_cell.length_a   1.000
_cell.length_b   1.000
_cell.length_c   1.000
_cell.angle_alpha   90.00
_cell.angle_beta   90.00
_cell.angle_gamma   90.00
#
_symmetry.space_group_name_H-M   'P 1'
#
loop_
_entity.id
_entity.type
_entity.pdbx_description
1 polymer ?
#
loop_
_entity_poly.entity_id
_entity_poly.type
_entity_poly.pdbx_seq_one_letter_code
_entity_poly.pdbx_strand_id
1 'polypeptide(L)'
;MTDVIKEIVDYHEAQKSTAVIDLEAAKKWAEISPDIRRKLINNVFCSKCGVTVIVDYVLHNDRFGIVLKGKCKKCGGDVASSIFRTTLMVAFPTYL
;
A
#
# COMPACT_ATOMS: atom_id res chain seq x y z
N MET A 1 31.94 -20.20 6.91
CA MET A 1 31.83 -18.74 6.61
C MET A 1 30.87 -18.45 5.47
N THR A 2 30.67 -19.39 4.54
CA THR A 2 29.61 -19.39 3.52
C THR A 2 28.19 -19.52 4.11
N ASP A 3 28.04 -20.22 5.23
CA ASP A 3 26.73 -20.49 5.85
C ASP A 3 26.10 -19.23 6.44
N VAL A 4 26.93 -18.37 7.05
CA VAL A 4 26.50 -17.06 7.57
C VAL A 4 26.10 -16.13 6.43
N ILE A 5 26.84 -16.14 5.32
CA ILE A 5 26.51 -15.34 4.14
C ILE A 5 25.18 -15.82 3.53
N LYS A 6 24.94 -17.13 3.50
CA LYS A 6 23.69 -17.70 3.01
C LYS A 6 22.50 -17.28 3.87
N GLU A 7 22.63 -17.35 5.20
CA GLU A 7 21.58 -16.90 6.13
C GLU A 7 21.26 -15.40 5.97
N ILE A 8 22.28 -14.56 5.77
CA ILE A 8 22.11 -13.13 5.51
C ILE A 8 21.40 -12.89 4.17
N VAL A 9 21.80 -13.61 3.12
CA VAL A 9 21.16 -13.51 1.79
C VAL A 9 19.71 -13.97 1.86
N ASP A 10 19.43 -15.12 2.47
CA ASP A 10 18.08 -15.66 2.64
C ASP A 10 17.19 -14.69 3.44
N TYR A 11 17.74 -14.03 4.47
CA TYR A 11 17.04 -12.98 5.22
C TYR A 11 16.72 -11.76 4.34
N HIS A 12 17.67 -11.27 3.56
CA HIS A 12 17.45 -10.16 2.64
C HIS A 12 16.48 -10.51 1.51
N GLU A 13 16.48 -11.74 1.03
CA GLU A 13 15.61 -12.21 -0.04
C GLU A 13 14.18 -12.46 0.44
N ALA A 14 14.01 -12.94 1.67
CA ALA A 14 12.72 -12.99 2.35
C ALA A 14 12.11 -11.59 2.54
N GLN A 15 12.92 -10.60 2.95
CA GLN A 15 12.50 -9.20 3.05
C GLN A 15 12.16 -8.58 1.69
N LYS A 16 12.73 -9.09 0.60
CA LYS A 16 12.49 -8.62 -0.77
C LYS A 16 11.28 -9.28 -1.44
N SER A 17 10.67 -10.28 -0.81
CA SER A 17 9.55 -11.02 -1.42
C SER A 17 8.31 -10.13 -1.58
N THR A 18 7.99 -9.83 -2.84
CA THR A 18 6.87 -8.98 -3.29
C THR A 18 5.48 -9.59 -3.06
N ALA A 19 5.40 -10.80 -2.50
CA ALA A 19 4.16 -11.55 -2.26
C ALA A 19 3.72 -11.56 -0.77
N VAL A 20 4.43 -10.85 0.11
CA VAL A 20 4.03 -10.76 1.52
C VAL A 20 2.94 -9.70 1.64
N ILE A 21 1.70 -10.14 1.83
CA ILE A 21 0.66 -9.27 2.38
C ILE A 21 1.11 -8.94 3.80
N ASP A 22 1.46 -7.67 4.02
CA ASP A 22 1.74 -7.18 5.35
C ASP A 22 0.48 -7.31 6.21
N LEU A 23 0.51 -8.25 7.15
CA LEU A 23 -0.66 -8.62 7.95
C LEU A 23 -1.16 -7.46 8.81
N GLU A 24 -0.27 -6.59 9.29
CA GLU A 24 -0.66 -5.40 10.04
C GLU A 24 -1.34 -4.38 9.13
N ALA A 25 -0.79 -4.16 7.93
CA ALA A 25 -1.40 -3.30 6.94
C ALA A 25 -2.79 -3.83 6.52
N ALA A 26 -2.93 -5.15 6.36
CA ALA A 26 -4.19 -5.78 6.02
C ALA A 26 -5.25 -5.61 7.11
N LYS A 27 -4.88 -5.73 8.39
CA LYS A 27 -5.77 -5.46 9.54
C LYS A 27 -6.24 -4.00 9.54
N LYS A 28 -5.32 -3.05 9.46
CA LYS A 28 -5.66 -1.61 9.41
C LYS A 28 -6.51 -1.27 8.17
N TRP A 29 -6.25 -1.91 7.04
CA TRP A 29 -7.04 -1.74 5.82
C TRP A 29 -8.47 -2.28 5.98
N ALA A 30 -8.64 -3.40 6.69
CA ALA A 30 -9.95 -4.00 6.95
C ALA A 30 -10.83 -3.17 7.90
N GLU A 31 -10.23 -2.38 8.80
CA GLU A 31 -10.94 -1.42 9.66
C GLU A 31 -11.57 -0.27 8.87
N ILE A 32 -11.06 0.02 7.66
CA ILE A 32 -11.59 1.07 6.81
C ILE A 32 -12.84 0.56 6.09
N SER A 33 -13.94 1.33 6.18
CA SER A 33 -15.21 0.96 5.54
C SER A 33 -15.03 0.71 4.03
N PRO A 34 -15.79 -0.22 3.43
CA PRO A 34 -15.70 -0.52 2.00
C PRO A 34 -15.84 0.72 1.10
N ASP A 35 -16.69 1.68 1.50
CA ASP A 35 -16.90 2.92 0.78
C ASP A 35 -15.67 3.82 0.78
N ILE A 36 -15.02 3.98 1.93
CA ILE A 36 -13.78 4.74 2.00
C ILE A 36 -12.67 4.02 1.22
N ARG A 37 -12.53 2.70 1.36
CA ARG A 37 -11.53 1.93 0.59
C ARG A 37 -11.68 2.15 -0.90
N ARG A 38 -12.91 2.12 -1.43
CA ARG A 38 -13.20 2.40 -2.84
C ARG A 38 -12.79 3.82 -3.25
N LYS A 39 -13.06 4.82 -2.40
CA LYS A 39 -12.62 6.21 -2.67
C LYS A 39 -11.10 6.33 -2.69
N LEU A 40 -10.40 5.68 -1.76
CA LEU A 40 -8.93 5.65 -1.72
C LEU A 40 -8.34 4.98 -2.96
N ILE A 41 -8.90 3.84 -3.37
CA ILE A 41 -8.47 3.13 -4.59
C ILE A 41 -8.68 3.98 -5.85
N ASN A 42 -9.77 4.75 -5.91
CA ASN A 42 -10.15 5.54 -7.08
C ASN A 42 -9.53 6.94 -7.12
N ASN A 43 -8.83 7.36 -6.07
CA ASN A 43 -8.26 8.71 -5.94
C ASN A 43 -6.75 8.66 -5.70
N VAL A 44 -6.05 7.90 -6.54
CA VAL A 44 -4.59 7.82 -6.51
C VAL A 44 -4.01 8.76 -7.55
N PHE A 45 -2.96 9.50 -7.19
CA PHE A 45 -2.27 10.38 -8.12
C PHE A 45 -1.19 9.61 -8.89
N CYS A 46 -1.30 9.62 -10.23
CA CYS A 46 -0.24 9.19 -11.12
C CYS A 46 0.45 10.43 -11.69
N SER A 47 1.76 10.53 -11.51
CA SER A 47 2.56 11.64 -12.04
C SER A 47 2.48 11.80 -13.56
N LYS A 48 2.12 10.73 -14.29
CA LYS A 48 1.97 10.74 -15.75
C LYS A 48 0.55 11.07 -16.23
N CYS A 49 -0.47 10.68 -15.48
CA CYS A 49 -1.88 10.71 -15.93
C CYS A 49 -2.79 11.61 -15.07
N GLY A 50 -2.27 12.14 -13.96
CA GLY A 50 -3.07 12.78 -12.92
C GLY A 50 -3.83 11.76 -12.08
N VAL A 51 -5.03 12.14 -11.62
CA VAL A 51 -5.88 11.28 -10.78
C VAL A 51 -6.31 10.02 -11.55
N THR A 52 -6.20 8.88 -10.88
CA THR A 52 -6.42 7.56 -11.45
C THR A 52 -6.89 6.55 -10.40
N VAL A 53 -7.24 5.37 -10.89
CA VAL A 53 -7.52 4.18 -10.09
C VAL A 53 -6.24 3.35 -9.96
N ILE A 54 -5.91 2.92 -8.75
CA ILE A 54 -4.83 1.95 -8.53
C ILE A 54 -5.34 0.52 -8.70
N VAL A 55 -4.56 -0.32 -9.38
CA VAL A 55 -4.82 -1.76 -9.57
C VAL A 55 -3.57 -2.56 -9.21
N ASP A 56 -3.72 -3.88 -9.04
CA ASP A 56 -2.63 -4.82 -8.73
C ASP A 56 -1.74 -4.33 -7.58
N TYR A 57 -2.36 -3.85 -6.51
CA TYR A 57 -1.66 -3.22 -5.41
C TYR A 57 -1.40 -4.19 -4.25
N VAL A 58 -0.30 -3.95 -3.57
CA VAL A 58 0.04 -4.56 -2.28
C VAL A 58 -0.08 -3.55 -1.16
N LEU A 59 -0.36 -4.05 0.04
CA LEU A 59 -0.41 -3.25 1.27
C LEU A 59 0.93 -3.33 1.98
N HIS A 60 1.43 -2.18 2.42
CA HIS A 60 2.63 -2.07 3.22
C HIS A 60 2.34 -1.23 4.46
N ASN A 61 2.75 -1.73 5.63
CA ASN A 61 2.63 -0.99 6.88
C ASN A 61 3.78 0.01 6.95
N ASP A 62 3.46 1.26 7.16
CA ASP A 62 4.42 2.33 7.38
C ASP A 62 4.23 2.91 8.79
N ARG A 63 5.27 3.57 9.31
CA ARG A 63 5.26 4.23 10.62
C ARG A 63 4.04 5.13 10.83
N PHE A 64 3.55 5.76 9.77
CA PHE A 64 2.45 6.74 9.85
C PHE A 64 1.11 6.23 9.33
N GLY A 65 1.03 5.00 8.80
CA GLY A 65 -0.20 4.48 8.23
C GLY A 65 0.00 3.32 7.27
N ILE A 66 -0.84 3.23 6.24
CA ILE A 66 -0.77 2.19 5.21
C ILE A 66 -0.30 2.82 3.90
N VAL A 67 0.56 2.12 3.17
CA VAL A 67 0.92 2.49 1.80
C VAL A 67 0.39 1.44 0.84
N LEU A 68 -0.42 1.88 -0.12
CA LEU A 68 -0.82 1.12 -1.29
C LEU A 68 0.26 1.28 -2.35
N LYS A 69 0.91 0.21 -2.80
CA LYS A 69 1.86 0.22 -3.94
C LYS A 69 1.30 -0.64 -5.05
N GLY A 70 1.14 -0.09 -6.25
CA GLY A 70 0.49 -0.80 -7.36
C GLY A 70 0.67 -0.07 -8.68
N LYS A 71 -0.25 -0.32 -9.62
CA LYS A 71 -0.19 0.17 -10.99
C LYS A 71 -1.33 1.15 -11.30
N CYS A 72 -1.04 2.14 -12.12
CA CYS A 72 -2.03 3.05 -12.67
C CYS A 72 -2.92 2.31 -13.67
N LYS A 73 -4.24 2.30 -13.47
CA LYS A 73 -5.19 1.66 -14.40
C LYS A 73 -5.11 2.20 -15.84
N LYS A 74 -4.73 3.48 -16.01
CA LYS A 74 -4.69 4.14 -17.33
C LYS A 74 -3.42 3.82 -18.14
N CYS A 75 -2.25 3.85 -17.52
CA CYS A 75 -0.96 3.75 -18.23
C CYS A 75 -0.06 2.61 -17.77
N GLY A 76 -0.47 1.83 -16.76
CA GLY A 76 0.34 0.75 -16.18
C GLY A 76 1.57 1.22 -15.39
N GLY A 77 1.78 2.54 -15.25
CA GLY A 77 2.90 3.09 -14.49
C GLY A 77 2.79 2.82 -12.99
N ASP A 78 3.94 2.75 -12.31
CA ASP A 78 3.99 2.60 -10.85
C ASP A 78 3.37 3.79 -10.14
N VAL A 79 2.53 3.49 -9.16
CA VAL A 79 1.89 4.48 -8.29
C VAL A 79 1.92 4.01 -6.85
N ALA A 80 1.96 4.98 -5.94
CA ALA A 80 1.83 4.73 -4.52
C ALA A 80 0.87 5.74 -3.90
N SER A 81 0.06 5.29 -2.95
CA SER A 81 -0.82 6.15 -2.17
C SER A 81 -0.65 5.85 -0.69
N SER A 82 -0.30 6.87 0.09
CA SER A 82 -0.25 6.78 1.55
C SER A 82 -1.61 7.10 2.14
N ILE A 83 -1.98 6.34 3.18
CA ILE A 83 -3.19 6.51 3.95
C ILE A 83 -2.76 6.74 5.38
N PHE A 84 -2.73 8.01 5.77
CA PHE A 84 -2.50 8.39 7.15
C PHE A 84 -3.81 8.33 7.92
N ARG A 85 -3.76 7.94 9.19
CA ARG A 85 -4.93 7.92 10.07
C ARG A 85 -5.59 9.30 10.17
N THR A 86 -4.77 10.36 10.17
CA THR A 86 -5.24 11.75 10.12
C THR A 86 -5.93 12.08 8.80
N THR A 87 -5.43 11.60 7.66
CA THR A 87 -6.05 11.80 6.34
C THR A 87 -7.46 11.21 6.28
N LEU A 88 -7.67 10.02 6.87
CA LEU A 88 -9.01 9.42 6.95
C LEU A 88 -9.98 10.32 7.72
N MET A 89 -9.56 10.85 8.87
CA MET A 89 -10.41 11.71 9.70
C MET A 89 -10.78 13.04 9.04
N VAL A 90 -9.87 13.65 8.29
CA VAL A 90 -10.14 14.95 7.62
C VAL A 90 -10.87 14.79 6.29
N ALA A 91 -10.58 13.74 5.52
CA ALA A 91 -11.19 13.52 4.21
C ALA A 91 -12.53 12.78 4.30
N PHE A 92 -12.75 12.01 5.38
CA PHE A 92 -13.96 11.20 5.61
C PHE A 92 -14.50 11.34 7.04
N PRO A 93 -14.84 12.56 7.51
CA PRO A 93 -15.22 12.80 8.90
C PRO A 93 -16.54 12.13 9.34
N THR A 94 -17.41 11.77 8.40
CA THR A 94 -18.75 11.22 8.68
C THR A 94 -18.82 9.69 8.67
N TYR A 95 -17.68 9.00 8.57
CA TYR A 95 -17.62 7.55 8.30
C TYR A 95 -16.79 6.76 9.32
N LEU A 96 -16.47 7.37 10.48
CA LEU A 96 -15.82 6.76 11.64
C LEU A 96 -16.76 6.83 12.85
#